data_AF-A0A955XEN7-F1
#
_entry.id   AF-A0A955XEN7-F1
#
_cell.length_a   1.000
_cell.length_b   1.000
_cell.length_c   1.000
_cell.angle_alpha   90.00
_cell.angle_beta   90.00
_cell.angle_gamma   90.00
#
_symmetry.space_group_name_H-M   'P 1'
#
loop_
_entity.id
_entity.type
_entity.pdbx_description
1 polymer ?
#
loop_
_entity_poly.entity_id
_entity_poly.type
_entity_poly.pdbx_seq_one_letter_code
_entity_poly.pdbx_strand_id
1 'polypeptide(L)'
;GTWSGDLVGTTLDDGAAAYRAADRVGETSARGALAALVLAGYHARHGRRADAYTLLDVAKSEARRAGSQATLRASSDLEEALQEQAPVAWSARVRATVDHMSNPAYAASDLAGAKSSVRMGALGEVAMASALGPARWQVELQILQHGLLARRTRFDTLDLSAYRLSGAMRFPVGADPTRVVLGLTVRWVDVFASAFEYHHASALEGGPTLDLRLGPRVSLGLAFLGAYVDFIDGSPPDQQVSAQNRDRVGQRALASLIFNLGWLDGRLEAMFINDDADGDAFDALGGALAAHVEARPGDDITLFTGASATLREFGPVGDSAVIGAAATRTELRTAVELGARVRLAPHVELVLEDVYVNTDARAGHGYTENVLSVGVESRW
;
A
#
# COMPACT_ATOMS: atom_id res chain seq x y z
N GLY A 1 -1.15 33.89 2.79
CA GLY A 1 -2.04 35.01 3.15
C GLY A 1 -1.50 35.67 4.39
N THR A 2 -2.32 36.45 5.09
CA THR A 2 -2.07 36.73 6.50
C THR A 2 -2.43 35.49 7.32
N TRP A 3 -1.87 35.32 8.52
CA TRP A 3 -2.19 34.16 9.39
C TRP A 3 -3.69 34.02 9.65
N SER A 4 -4.37 35.12 9.98
CA SER A 4 -5.83 35.14 10.15
C SER A 4 -6.57 34.81 8.86
N GLY A 5 -6.10 35.30 7.71
CA GLY A 5 -6.68 34.98 6.41
C GLY A 5 -6.54 33.51 6.04
N ASP A 6 -5.41 32.88 6.40
CA ASP A 6 -5.18 31.46 6.14
C ASP A 6 -6.08 30.58 7.06
N LEU A 7 -6.30 30.97 8.32
CA LEU A 7 -7.26 30.26 9.20
C LEU A 7 -8.71 30.41 8.72
N VAL A 8 -9.12 31.63 8.34
CA VAL A 8 -10.48 31.87 7.81
C VAL A 8 -10.70 31.14 6.48
N GLY A 9 -9.70 31.16 5.58
CA GLY A 9 -9.75 30.38 4.35
C GLY A 9 -9.91 28.89 4.63
N THR A 10 -9.18 28.36 5.63
CA THR A 10 -9.30 26.96 6.05
C THR A 10 -10.71 26.63 6.55
N THR A 11 -11.35 27.52 7.32
CA THR A 11 -12.74 27.29 7.77
C THR A 11 -13.76 27.40 6.63
N LEU A 12 -13.41 28.06 5.53
CA LEU A 12 -14.19 28.15 4.29
C LEU A 12 -13.82 27.09 3.25
N ASP A 13 -13.09 26.05 3.67
CA ASP A 13 -12.68 24.91 2.83
C ASP A 13 -11.72 25.26 1.68
N ASP A 14 -10.95 26.35 1.81
CA ASP A 14 -9.80 26.63 0.94
C ASP A 14 -8.60 25.74 1.33
N GLY A 15 -8.35 24.71 0.51
CA GLY A 15 -7.23 23.79 0.71
C GLY A 15 -5.85 24.44 0.66
N ALA A 16 -5.67 25.52 -0.12
CA ALA A 16 -4.40 26.25 -0.16
C ALA A 16 -4.19 27.09 1.10
N ALA A 17 -5.27 27.57 1.72
CA ALA A 17 -5.22 28.21 3.04
C ALA A 17 -4.92 27.21 4.16
N ALA A 18 -5.57 26.04 4.14
CA ALA A 18 -5.29 24.94 5.06
C ALA A 18 -3.82 24.51 5.00
N TYR A 19 -3.29 24.41 3.78
CA TYR A 19 -1.89 24.08 3.52
C TYR A 19 -0.89 25.07 4.15
N ARG A 20 -1.19 26.36 4.12
CA ARG A 20 -0.34 27.40 4.74
C ARG A 20 -0.52 27.45 6.25
N ALA A 21 -1.69 27.11 6.77
CA ALA A 21 -1.95 27.02 8.20
C ALA A 21 -1.19 25.85 8.86
N ALA A 22 -0.95 24.76 8.14
CA ALA A 22 -0.27 23.56 8.65
C ALA A 22 1.16 23.84 9.19
N ASP A 23 1.88 24.78 8.58
CA ASP A 23 3.24 25.15 9.01
C ASP A 23 3.27 25.76 10.43
N ARG A 24 2.11 26.18 10.96
CA ARG A 24 1.95 26.83 12.26
C ARG A 24 1.60 25.87 13.40
N VAL A 25 1.20 24.64 13.10
CA VAL A 25 0.81 23.62 14.10
C VAL A 25 1.97 23.29 15.04
N GLY A 26 3.21 23.38 14.55
CA GLY A 26 4.42 23.15 15.35
C GLY A 26 4.82 24.30 16.27
N GLU A 27 4.11 25.43 16.29
CA GLU A 27 4.39 26.54 17.20
C GLU A 27 3.88 26.25 18.61
N THR A 28 4.76 26.25 19.61
CA THR A 28 4.42 26.15 21.03
C THR A 28 3.78 27.45 21.56
N SER A 29 2.57 27.76 21.08
CA SER A 29 1.85 28.99 21.40
C SER A 29 0.33 28.83 21.26
N ALA A 30 -0.43 29.82 21.76
CA ALA A 30 -1.88 29.89 21.54
C ALA A 30 -2.25 29.95 20.05
N ARG A 31 -1.36 30.47 19.19
CA ARG A 31 -1.57 30.51 17.73
C ARG A 31 -1.41 29.14 17.10
N GLY A 32 -0.41 28.36 17.54
CA GLY A 32 -0.23 26.99 17.10
C GLY A 32 -1.38 26.09 17.56
N ALA A 33 -1.85 26.27 18.80
CA ALA A 33 -3.03 25.58 19.30
C ALA A 33 -4.30 25.87 18.47
N LEU A 34 -4.55 27.14 18.13
CA LEU A 34 -5.70 27.52 17.31
C LEU A 34 -5.58 27.02 15.87
N ALA A 35 -4.38 27.05 15.27
CA ALA A 35 -4.14 26.51 13.94
C ALA A 35 -4.40 25.00 13.89
N ALA A 36 -3.93 24.26 14.90
CA ALA A 36 -4.20 22.83 15.03
C ALA A 36 -5.71 22.55 15.14
N LEU A 37 -6.45 23.31 15.95
CA LEU A 37 -7.90 23.15 16.09
C LEU A 37 -8.65 23.42 14.77
N VAL A 38 -8.32 24.51 14.07
CA VAL A 38 -8.96 24.87 12.80
C VAL A 38 -8.69 23.81 11.73
N LEU A 39 -7.46 23.31 11.65
CA LEU A 39 -7.12 22.21 10.75
C LEU A 39 -7.82 20.91 11.16
N ALA A 40 -7.96 20.64 12.46
CA ALA A 40 -8.73 19.48 12.92
C ALA A 40 -10.17 19.53 12.42
N GLY A 41 -10.83 20.68 12.51
CA GLY A 41 -12.18 20.89 11.96
C GLY A 41 -12.24 20.74 10.44
N TYR A 42 -11.26 21.28 9.72
CA TYR A 42 -11.14 21.09 8.27
C TYR A 42 -11.00 19.61 7.90
N HIS A 43 -10.09 18.89 8.54
CA HIS A 43 -9.87 17.46 8.31
C HIS A 43 -11.09 16.62 8.68
N ALA A 44 -11.79 16.97 9.76
CA ALA A 44 -13.03 16.33 10.18
C ALA A 44 -14.11 16.40 9.08
N ARG A 45 -14.34 17.59 8.51
CA ARG A 45 -15.32 17.81 7.43
C ARG A 45 -14.98 17.08 6.13
N HIS A 46 -13.69 16.86 5.87
CA HIS A 46 -13.20 16.15 4.67
C HIS A 46 -12.99 14.64 4.90
N GLY A 47 -13.58 14.07 5.95
CA GLY A 47 -13.51 12.63 6.24
C GLY A 47 -12.14 12.13 6.75
N ARG A 48 -11.16 13.02 6.93
CA ARG A 48 -9.82 12.70 7.45
C ARG A 48 -9.82 12.71 8.99
N ARG A 49 -10.68 11.88 9.60
CA ARG A 49 -10.90 11.84 11.06
C ARG A 49 -9.64 11.56 11.86
N ALA A 50 -8.77 10.68 11.35
CA ALA A 50 -7.49 10.40 11.98
C ALA A 50 -6.63 11.69 12.11
N ASP A 51 -6.44 12.43 11.02
CA ASP A 51 -5.71 13.70 11.10
C ASP A 51 -6.40 14.70 12.03
N ALA A 52 -7.74 14.75 12.02
CA ALA A 52 -8.52 15.60 12.90
C ALA A 52 -8.26 15.32 14.38
N TYR A 53 -8.34 14.06 14.82
CA TYR A 53 -8.05 13.69 16.21
C TYR A 53 -6.60 13.97 16.60
N THR A 54 -5.62 13.75 15.71
CA THR A 54 -4.22 14.02 16.07
C THR A 54 -3.98 15.52 16.24
N LEU A 55 -4.57 16.33 15.36
CA LEU A 55 -4.51 17.77 15.44
C LEU A 55 -5.28 18.31 16.66
N LEU A 56 -6.36 17.65 17.07
CA LEU A 56 -7.08 17.92 18.32
C LEU A 56 -6.20 17.68 19.55
N ASP A 57 -5.45 16.58 19.59
CA ASP A 57 -4.52 16.31 20.69
C ASP A 57 -3.42 17.38 20.78
N VAL A 58 -2.88 17.80 19.63
CA VAL A 58 -1.93 18.92 19.57
C VAL A 58 -2.58 20.22 20.05
N ALA A 59 -3.79 20.54 19.57
CA ALA A 59 -4.54 21.73 19.96
C ALA A 59 -4.75 21.78 21.48
N LYS A 60 -5.15 20.66 22.09
CA LYS A 60 -5.35 20.57 23.55
C LYS A 60 -4.03 20.66 24.32
N SER A 61 -2.98 19.97 23.87
CA SER A 61 -1.66 20.01 24.51
C SER A 61 -1.11 21.44 24.53
N GLU A 62 -1.11 22.10 23.38
CA GLU A 62 -0.59 23.46 23.24
C GLU A 62 -1.49 24.51 23.89
N ALA A 63 -2.81 24.33 23.86
CA ALA A 63 -3.72 25.23 24.57
C ALA A 63 -3.55 25.12 26.09
N ARG A 64 -3.27 23.93 26.66
CA ARG A 64 -2.90 23.78 28.08
C ARG A 64 -1.61 24.53 28.41
N ARG A 65 -0.57 24.36 27.58
CA ARG A 65 0.72 25.05 27.77
C ARG A 65 0.59 26.56 27.68
N ALA A 66 -0.18 27.05 26.71
CA ALA A 66 -0.39 28.47 26.48
C ALA A 66 -1.47 29.11 27.38
N GLY A 67 -2.15 28.32 28.23
CA GLY A 67 -3.24 28.80 29.09
C GLY A 67 -4.50 29.23 28.34
N SER A 68 -4.71 28.77 27.11
CA SER A 68 -5.85 29.17 26.26
C SER A 68 -7.09 28.32 26.56
N GLN A 69 -7.91 28.76 27.51
CA GLN A 69 -9.16 28.08 27.89
C GLN A 69 -10.19 28.01 26.76
N ALA A 70 -10.26 29.03 25.91
CA ALA A 70 -11.19 29.05 24.78
C ALA A 70 -10.87 27.95 23.76
N THR A 71 -9.60 27.79 23.41
CA THR A 71 -9.14 26.74 22.48
C THR A 71 -9.35 25.35 23.08
N LEU A 72 -9.15 25.20 24.40
CA LEU A 72 -9.42 23.93 25.09
C LEU A 72 -10.87 23.51 25.01
N ARG A 73 -11.80 24.43 25.31
CA ARG A 73 -13.24 24.15 25.23
C ARG A 73 -13.66 23.79 23.80
N ALA A 74 -13.28 24.61 22.82
CA ALA A 74 -13.61 24.34 21.43
C ALA A 74 -12.99 23.03 20.90
N SER A 75 -11.82 22.63 21.42
CA SER A 75 -11.23 21.31 21.12
C SER A 75 -12.03 20.17 21.75
N SER A 76 -12.54 20.33 22.97
CA SER A 76 -13.41 19.33 23.59
C SER A 76 -14.75 19.22 22.85
N ASP A 77 -15.36 20.34 22.46
CA ASP A 77 -16.63 20.35 21.71
C ASP A 77 -16.48 19.67 20.34
N LEU A 78 -15.37 19.92 19.64
CA LEU A 78 -15.09 19.26 18.37
C LEU A 78 -14.79 17.76 18.56
N GLU A 79 -14.11 17.36 19.64
CA GLU A 79 -13.89 15.96 19.95
C GLU A 79 -15.22 15.23 20.25
N GLU A 80 -16.11 15.84 21.04
CA GLU A 80 -17.44 15.30 21.32
C GLU A 80 -18.25 15.13 20.03
N ALA A 81 -18.27 16.16 19.18
CA ALA A 81 -18.92 16.08 17.86
C ALA A 81 -18.33 14.99 16.95
N LEU A 82 -17.01 14.78 17.01
CA LEU A 82 -16.35 13.70 16.27
C LEU A 82 -16.64 12.31 16.84
N GLN A 83 -16.87 12.20 18.16
CA GLN A 83 -17.24 10.95 18.83
C GLN A 83 -18.71 10.58 18.58
N GLU A 84 -19.61 11.57 18.53
CA GLU A 84 -21.03 11.36 18.23
C GLU A 84 -21.28 10.89 16.79
N GLN A 85 -20.42 11.25 15.82
CA GLN A 85 -20.60 10.95 14.39
C GLN A 85 -20.08 9.56 13.94
N ALA A 86 -20.28 8.54 14.76
CA ALA A 86 -19.84 7.15 14.59
C ALA A 86 -18.34 6.90 14.92
N PRO A 87 -18.04 6.06 15.93
CA PRO A 87 -16.67 5.74 16.35
C PRO A 87 -15.86 4.96 15.29
N VAL A 88 -16.55 4.49 14.24
CA VAL A 88 -16.01 3.65 13.18
C VAL A 88 -16.22 4.31 11.82
N ALA A 89 -15.14 4.65 11.14
CA ALA A 89 -15.14 5.03 9.73
C ALA A 89 -15.03 3.76 8.87
N TRP A 90 -15.81 3.71 7.80
CA TRP A 90 -15.74 2.64 6.81
C TRP A 90 -15.36 3.26 5.47
N SER A 91 -14.59 2.52 4.68
CA SER A 91 -14.41 2.82 3.27
C SER A 91 -14.52 1.56 2.46
N ALA A 92 -15.08 1.66 1.26
CA ALA A 92 -15.14 0.53 0.34
C ALA A 92 -14.64 0.93 -1.03
N ARG A 93 -14.00 0.01 -1.73
CA ARG A 93 -13.58 0.18 -3.11
C ARG A 93 -13.92 -1.07 -3.90
N VAL A 94 -14.50 -0.88 -5.07
CA VAL A 94 -14.73 -1.96 -6.03
C VAL A 94 -14.15 -1.54 -7.37
N ARG A 95 -13.37 -2.41 -7.99
CA ARG A 95 -12.80 -2.18 -9.32
C ARG A 95 -13.05 -3.38 -10.21
N ALA A 96 -13.49 -3.13 -11.43
CA ALA A 96 -13.53 -4.13 -12.50
C ALA A 96 -12.56 -3.72 -13.61
N THR A 97 -11.79 -4.66 -14.14
CA THR A 97 -10.79 -4.40 -15.19
C THR A 97 -10.85 -5.38 -16.34
N VAL A 98 -10.41 -4.91 -17.49
CA VAL A 98 -10.00 -5.73 -18.63
C VAL A 98 -8.56 -5.39 -18.93
N ASP A 99 -7.69 -6.40 -18.86
CA ASP A 99 -6.27 -6.27 -19.10
C ASP A 99 -5.91 -6.96 -20.42
N HIS A 100 -5.20 -6.26 -21.28
CA HIS A 100 -4.58 -6.83 -22.47
C HIS A 100 -3.10 -7.02 -22.21
N MET A 101 -2.67 -8.28 -22.14
CA MET A 101 -1.31 -8.69 -21.89
C MET A 101 -0.64 -9.06 -23.21
N SER A 102 0.54 -8.51 -23.44
CA SER A 102 1.37 -8.83 -24.60
C SER A 102 2.81 -9.07 -24.17
N ASN A 103 3.51 -9.94 -24.88
CA ASN A 103 4.93 -10.15 -24.65
C ASN A 103 5.69 -9.72 -25.92
N PRO A 104 6.46 -8.62 -25.86
CA PRO A 104 7.14 -8.08 -27.03
C PRO A 104 8.23 -9.02 -27.58
N ALA A 105 8.79 -9.92 -26.77
CA ALA A 105 9.76 -10.93 -27.24
C ALA A 105 9.11 -11.96 -28.20
N TYR A 106 7.83 -12.30 -28.01
CA TYR A 106 7.10 -13.17 -28.93
C TYR A 106 6.58 -12.44 -30.17
N ALA A 107 6.40 -11.12 -30.12
CA ALA A 107 6.04 -10.33 -31.29
C ALA A 107 7.14 -10.37 -32.38
N ALA A 108 8.40 -10.47 -31.97
CA ALA A 108 9.58 -10.62 -32.84
C ALA A 108 9.79 -12.06 -33.36
N SER A 109 9.05 -13.05 -32.85
CA SER A 109 9.13 -14.45 -33.29
C SER A 109 8.02 -14.79 -34.30
N ASP A 110 8.33 -15.61 -35.30
CA ASP A 110 7.37 -16.11 -36.31
C ASP A 110 6.33 -17.10 -35.73
N LEU A 111 6.32 -17.31 -34.40
CA LEU A 111 5.33 -18.12 -33.69
C LEU A 111 4.00 -17.36 -33.61
N ALA A 112 3.21 -17.46 -34.68
CA ALA A 112 1.94 -16.76 -34.90
C ALA A 112 0.83 -17.03 -33.83
N GLY A 113 1.00 -18.02 -32.95
CA GLY A 113 -0.01 -18.40 -31.94
C GLY A 113 0.19 -17.85 -30.52
N ALA A 114 1.28 -17.12 -30.23
CA ALA A 114 1.72 -16.86 -28.84
C ALA A 114 1.57 -15.41 -28.34
N LYS A 115 0.88 -14.52 -29.07
CA LYS A 115 1.19 -13.07 -29.04
C LYS A 115 0.45 -12.20 -28.01
N SER A 116 -0.72 -12.62 -27.49
CA SER A 116 -1.44 -11.85 -26.46
C SER A 116 -2.48 -12.67 -25.69
N SER A 117 -2.87 -12.17 -24.51
CA SER A 117 -3.98 -12.69 -23.71
C SER A 117 -4.82 -11.56 -23.14
N VAL A 118 -6.11 -11.84 -22.90
CA VAL A 118 -7.02 -10.91 -22.23
C VAL A 118 -7.36 -11.48 -20.86
N ARG A 119 -7.27 -10.66 -19.83
CA ARG A 119 -7.65 -11.00 -18.46
C ARG A 119 -8.78 -10.08 -18.03
N MET A 120 -9.77 -10.64 -17.34
CA MET A 120 -10.79 -9.86 -16.65
C MET A 120 -10.51 -9.93 -15.14
N GLY A 121 -10.59 -8.79 -14.47
CA GLY A 121 -10.32 -8.69 -13.04
C GLY A 121 -11.48 -8.04 -12.29
N ALA A 122 -11.70 -8.49 -11.07
CA ALA A 122 -12.56 -7.84 -10.09
C ALA A 122 -11.79 -7.73 -8.76
N LEU A 123 -11.85 -6.55 -8.16
CA LEU A 123 -11.26 -6.24 -6.87
C LEU A 123 -12.35 -5.65 -5.98
N GLY A 124 -12.47 -6.16 -4.76
CA GLY A 124 -13.26 -5.57 -3.69
C GLY A 124 -12.38 -5.32 -2.48
N GLU A 125 -12.40 -4.11 -1.95
CA GLU A 125 -11.70 -3.71 -0.73
C GLU A 125 -12.72 -3.08 0.22
N VAL A 126 -12.63 -3.44 1.50
CA VAL A 126 -13.40 -2.83 2.58
C VAL A 126 -12.43 -2.56 3.71
N ALA A 127 -12.35 -1.31 4.15
CA ALA A 127 -11.59 -0.92 5.32
C ALA A 127 -12.51 -0.36 6.40
N MET A 128 -12.10 -0.60 7.63
CA MET A 128 -12.72 -0.11 8.85
C MET A 128 -11.64 0.54 9.70
N ALA A 129 -11.87 1.75 10.16
CA ALA A 129 -10.98 2.45 11.08
C ALA A 129 -11.76 2.92 12.29
N SER A 130 -11.27 2.62 13.49
CA SER A 130 -11.87 3.03 14.76
C SER A 130 -10.81 3.66 15.66
N ALA A 131 -11.22 4.67 16.41
CA ALA A 131 -10.44 5.16 17.54
C ALA A 131 -10.79 4.35 18.80
N LEU A 132 -9.78 3.99 19.59
CA LEU A 132 -9.90 3.36 20.90
C LEU A 132 -9.02 4.14 21.89
N GLY A 133 -9.54 5.26 22.39
CA GLY A 133 -8.75 6.22 23.17
C GLY A 133 -7.63 6.86 22.32
N PRO A 134 -6.38 6.97 22.81
CA PRO A 134 -5.27 7.49 22.00
C PRO A 134 -4.81 6.50 20.92
N ALA A 135 -5.18 5.22 21.03
CA ALA A 135 -4.86 4.21 20.05
C ALA A 135 -5.83 4.26 18.87
N ARG A 136 -5.31 4.02 17.67
CA ARG A 136 -6.12 3.86 16.46
C ARG A 136 -5.97 2.46 15.95
N TRP A 137 -7.10 1.88 15.59
CA TRP A 137 -7.15 0.57 14.98
C TRP A 137 -7.72 0.70 13.58
N GLN A 138 -7.03 0.10 12.62
CA GLN A 138 -7.45 -0.01 11.24
C GLN A 138 -7.44 -1.48 10.85
N VAL A 139 -8.54 -1.94 10.27
CA VAL A 139 -8.68 -3.25 9.66
C VAL A 139 -9.04 -3.04 8.20
N GLU A 140 -8.44 -3.81 7.32
CA GLU A 140 -8.71 -3.78 5.90
C GLU A 140 -8.79 -5.20 5.36
N LEU A 141 -9.90 -5.50 4.71
CA LEU A 141 -10.14 -6.73 3.97
C LEU A 141 -10.11 -6.40 2.48
N GLN A 142 -9.30 -7.13 1.73
CA GLN A 142 -9.18 -7.05 0.28
C GLN A 142 -9.45 -8.44 -0.32
N ILE A 143 -10.26 -8.47 -1.37
CA ILE A 143 -10.61 -9.64 -2.15
C ILE A 143 -10.29 -9.30 -3.60
N LEU A 144 -9.42 -10.07 -4.23
CA LEU A 144 -9.02 -9.90 -5.63
C LEU A 144 -9.29 -11.19 -6.37
N GLN A 145 -10.01 -11.11 -7.49
CA GLN A 145 -10.32 -12.24 -8.35
C GLN A 145 -9.98 -11.90 -9.80
N HIS A 146 -9.28 -12.80 -10.47
CA HIS A 146 -8.89 -12.66 -11.87
C HIS A 146 -9.31 -13.90 -12.67
N GLY A 147 -10.09 -13.67 -13.72
CA GLY A 147 -10.37 -14.67 -14.74
C GLY A 147 -9.50 -14.41 -15.97
N LEU A 148 -8.61 -15.36 -16.31
CA LEU A 148 -7.84 -15.29 -17.54
C LEU A 148 -8.62 -15.90 -18.71
N LEU A 149 -8.92 -15.09 -19.72
CA LEU A 149 -9.50 -15.55 -20.98
C LEU A 149 -8.39 -15.61 -22.03
N ALA A 150 -7.60 -16.69 -21.98
CA ALA A 150 -6.58 -16.94 -22.97
C ALA A 150 -7.19 -17.64 -24.20
N ARG A 151 -6.96 -17.10 -25.41
CA ARG A 151 -7.21 -17.83 -26.66
C ARG A 151 -6.03 -18.79 -26.94
N ARG A 152 -5.79 -19.74 -26.04
CA ARG A 152 -4.79 -20.82 -26.22
C ARG A 152 -5.52 -22.16 -26.17
N THR A 153 -5.36 -22.99 -27.20
CA THR A 153 -5.92 -24.35 -27.28
C THR A 153 -5.29 -25.35 -26.29
N ARG A 154 -4.51 -24.89 -25.30
CA ARG A 154 -3.72 -25.75 -24.37
C ARG A 154 -3.67 -25.27 -22.92
N PHE A 155 -4.28 -24.13 -22.59
CA PHE A 155 -4.38 -23.69 -21.20
C PHE A 155 -5.86 -23.47 -20.90
N ASP A 156 -6.42 -24.34 -20.06
CA ASP A 156 -7.73 -24.10 -19.47
C ASP A 156 -7.70 -22.78 -18.67
N THR A 157 -8.86 -22.17 -18.49
CA THR A 157 -9.04 -20.89 -17.80
C THR A 157 -8.27 -20.86 -16.46
N LEU A 158 -7.27 -20.00 -16.34
CA LEU A 158 -6.62 -19.72 -15.07
C LEU A 158 -7.52 -18.76 -14.28
N ASP A 159 -8.17 -19.28 -13.24
CA ASP A 159 -8.79 -18.46 -12.20
C ASP A 159 -7.77 -18.29 -11.08
N LEU A 160 -7.36 -17.05 -10.85
CA LEU A 160 -6.51 -16.66 -9.73
C LEU A 160 -7.36 -15.85 -8.76
N SER A 161 -7.55 -16.37 -7.57
CA SER A 161 -8.21 -15.66 -6.47
C SER A 161 -7.21 -15.40 -5.36
N ALA A 162 -7.17 -14.16 -4.87
CA ALA A 162 -6.35 -13.75 -3.76
C ALA A 162 -7.20 -13.04 -2.70
N TYR A 163 -7.03 -13.44 -1.45
CA TYR A 163 -7.65 -12.81 -0.30
C TYR A 163 -6.55 -12.19 0.55
N ARG A 164 -6.80 -10.98 1.05
CA ARG A 164 -5.88 -10.30 1.97
C ARG A 164 -6.67 -9.72 3.12
N LEU A 165 -6.23 -10.01 4.33
CA LEU A 165 -6.70 -9.36 5.54
C LEU A 165 -5.52 -8.67 6.21
N SER A 166 -5.63 -7.37 6.45
CA SER A 166 -4.63 -6.61 7.18
C SER A 166 -5.23 -5.87 8.36
N GLY A 167 -4.51 -5.88 9.48
CA GLY A 167 -4.79 -5.09 10.66
C GLY A 167 -3.59 -4.22 11.00
N ALA A 168 -3.85 -3.01 11.46
CA ALA A 168 -2.84 -2.11 11.98
C ALA A 168 -3.36 -1.40 13.23
N MET A 169 -2.53 -1.36 14.27
CA MET A 169 -2.73 -0.51 15.44
C MET A 169 -1.66 0.57 15.44
N ARG A 170 -2.06 1.81 15.71
CA ARG A 170 -1.19 2.98 15.75
C ARG A 170 -1.38 3.73 17.08
N PHE A 171 -0.27 4.09 17.70
CA PHE A 171 -0.16 4.73 19.00
C PHE A 171 0.72 5.97 18.84
N PRO A 172 0.16 7.18 18.94
CA PRO A 172 0.97 8.39 18.98
C PRO A 172 1.79 8.40 20.27
N VAL A 173 3.08 8.77 20.18
CA VAL A 173 4.01 8.75 21.31
C VAL A 173 4.68 10.11 21.47
N GLY A 174 4.77 10.56 22.73
CA GLY A 174 5.55 11.74 23.11
C GLY A 174 4.72 13.01 23.25
N ALA A 175 5.43 14.12 23.46
CA ALA A 175 4.86 15.44 23.71
C ALA A 175 4.21 16.10 22.48
N ASP A 176 4.54 15.60 21.28
CA ASP A 176 3.94 15.97 20.00
C ASP A 176 3.37 14.71 19.33
N PRO A 177 2.09 14.39 19.56
CA PRO A 177 1.45 13.14 19.10
C PRO A 177 1.34 13.05 17.57
N THR A 178 1.68 14.10 16.82
CA THR A 178 1.74 14.06 15.36
C THR A 178 3.09 13.58 14.82
N ARG A 179 4.17 13.68 15.61
CA ARG A 179 5.53 13.44 15.08
C ARG A 179 5.97 12.00 15.09
N VAL A 180 5.57 11.25 16.10
CA VAL A 180 6.04 9.88 16.28
C VAL A 180 4.83 8.99 16.56
N VAL A 181 4.62 8.01 15.70
CA VAL A 181 3.57 7.02 15.87
C VAL A 181 4.22 5.64 15.86
N LEU A 182 4.07 4.92 16.96
CA LEU A 182 4.41 3.51 17.02
C LEU A 182 3.22 2.70 16.56
N GLY A 183 3.45 1.59 15.90
CA GLY A 183 2.36 0.71 15.53
C GLY A 183 2.73 -0.75 15.50
N LEU A 184 1.71 -1.57 15.34
CA LEU A 184 1.81 -2.99 15.08
C LEU A 184 0.97 -3.26 13.84
N THR A 185 1.53 -3.93 12.85
CA THR A 185 0.76 -4.39 11.69
C THR A 185 0.81 -5.90 11.59
N VAL A 186 -0.27 -6.49 11.10
CA VAL A 186 -0.38 -7.89 10.72
C VAL A 186 -1.12 -7.95 9.39
N ARG A 187 -0.64 -8.77 8.48
CA ARG A 187 -1.20 -9.00 7.15
C ARG A 187 -1.20 -10.49 6.88
N TRP A 188 -2.37 -11.02 6.57
CA TRP A 188 -2.55 -12.35 6.02
C TRP A 188 -2.92 -12.22 4.55
N VAL A 189 -2.31 -13.02 3.69
CA VAL A 189 -2.60 -13.11 2.26
C VAL A 189 -2.75 -14.58 1.91
N ASP A 190 -3.74 -14.89 1.10
CA ASP A 190 -3.97 -16.23 0.60
C ASP A 190 -4.24 -16.20 -0.91
N VAL A 191 -3.62 -17.10 -1.66
CA VAL A 191 -3.68 -17.13 -3.13
C VAL A 191 -4.00 -18.55 -3.62
N PHE A 192 -4.98 -18.63 -4.53
CA PHE A 192 -5.51 -19.85 -5.10
C PHE A 192 -5.42 -19.80 -6.62
N ALA A 193 -4.90 -20.85 -7.25
CA ALA A 193 -4.86 -20.99 -8.71
C ALA A 193 -5.45 -22.33 -9.18
N SER A 194 -6.51 -22.28 -9.99
CA SER A 194 -7.24 -23.49 -10.43
C SER A 194 -6.56 -24.25 -11.57
N ALA A 195 -5.75 -23.61 -12.41
CA ALA A 195 -5.18 -24.23 -13.62
C ALA A 195 -4.01 -25.20 -13.37
N PHE A 196 -3.57 -25.37 -12.12
CA PHE A 196 -2.43 -26.22 -11.76
C PHE A 196 -2.79 -27.31 -10.74
N GLU A 197 -4.06 -27.73 -10.66
CA GLU A 197 -4.53 -28.73 -9.66
C GLU A 197 -4.18 -28.28 -8.21
N TYR A 198 -4.90 -27.25 -7.74
CA TYR A 198 -4.88 -26.72 -6.36
C TYR A 198 -3.50 -26.33 -5.80
N HIS A 199 -2.88 -25.29 -6.40
CA HIS A 199 -1.84 -24.56 -5.71
C HIS A 199 -2.44 -23.53 -4.75
N HIS A 200 -2.04 -23.63 -3.48
CA HIS A 200 -2.40 -22.74 -2.38
C HIS A 200 -1.13 -22.13 -1.79
N ALA A 201 -1.14 -20.81 -1.61
CA ALA A 201 -0.02 -20.10 -0.98
C ALA A 201 -0.57 -19.12 0.04
N SER A 202 -0.26 -19.35 1.31
CA SER A 202 -0.63 -18.50 2.43
C SER A 202 0.59 -17.79 2.99
N ALA A 203 0.46 -16.50 3.26
CA ALA A 203 1.49 -15.69 3.88
C ALA A 203 0.91 -14.92 5.06
N LEU A 204 1.58 -14.98 6.21
CA LEU A 204 1.31 -14.15 7.37
C LEU A 204 2.54 -13.29 7.64
N GLU A 205 2.35 -11.99 7.64
CA GLU A 205 3.40 -11.01 7.91
C GLU A 205 2.97 -10.13 9.07
N GLY A 206 3.86 -9.84 10.00
CA GLY A 206 3.52 -8.92 11.08
C GLY A 206 4.71 -8.45 11.88
N GLY A 207 4.56 -7.28 12.49
CA GLY A 207 5.60 -6.71 13.32
C GLY A 207 5.44 -5.22 13.60
N PRO A 208 6.39 -4.66 14.36
CA PRO A 208 6.35 -3.26 14.75
C PRO A 208 6.57 -2.32 13.56
N THR A 209 5.92 -1.16 13.67
CA THR A 209 6.05 -0.04 12.74
C THR A 209 6.35 1.24 13.50
N LEU A 210 7.02 2.17 12.84
CA LEU A 210 7.36 3.49 13.35
C LEU A 210 7.16 4.51 12.24
N ASP A 211 6.18 5.40 12.40
CA ASP A 211 5.98 6.53 11.51
C ASP A 211 6.52 7.81 12.16
N LEU A 212 7.43 8.47 11.46
CA LEU A 212 8.07 9.73 11.84
C LEU A 212 7.62 10.83 10.88
N ARG A 213 6.86 11.83 11.37
CA ARG A 213 6.61 13.04 10.57
C ARG A 213 7.84 13.95 10.64
N LEU A 214 8.53 14.07 9.51
CA LEU A 214 9.68 14.96 9.33
C LEU A 214 9.25 16.41 9.08
N GLY A 215 7.99 16.60 8.72
CA GLY A 215 7.34 17.90 8.57
C GLY A 215 5.84 17.73 8.29
N PRO A 216 5.11 18.81 7.99
CA PRO A 216 3.68 18.75 7.70
C PRO A 216 3.35 17.96 6.42
N ARG A 217 4.35 17.69 5.58
CA ARG A 217 4.19 17.14 4.23
C ARG A 217 5.02 15.91 3.96
N VAL A 218 5.85 15.48 4.91
CA VAL A 218 6.81 14.41 4.70
C VAL A 218 6.79 13.50 5.92
N SER A 219 6.61 12.21 5.69
CA SER A 219 6.69 11.18 6.71
C SER A 219 7.62 10.06 6.27
N LEU A 220 8.41 9.57 7.22
CA LEU A 220 9.23 8.38 7.10
C LEU A 220 8.58 7.26 7.92
N GLY A 221 8.14 6.19 7.26
CA GLY A 221 7.65 4.97 7.90
C GLY A 221 8.72 3.90 7.88
N LEU A 222 8.94 3.25 9.02
CA LEU A 222 9.80 2.07 9.16
C LEU A 222 8.92 0.89 9.61
N ALA A 223 9.09 -0.28 9.01
CA ALA A 223 8.44 -1.49 9.45
C ALA A 223 9.46 -2.64 9.51
N PHE A 224 9.40 -3.41 10.59
CA PHE A 224 10.19 -4.62 10.76
C PHE A 224 9.21 -5.77 10.92
N LEU A 225 9.09 -6.61 9.91
CA LEU A 225 8.04 -7.61 9.80
C LEU A 225 8.68 -8.98 9.84
N GLY A 226 8.24 -9.82 10.77
CA GLY A 226 8.37 -11.26 10.62
C GLY A 226 7.39 -11.70 9.53
N ALA A 227 7.83 -12.57 8.64
CA ALA A 227 7.04 -13.17 7.58
C ALA A 227 7.05 -14.68 7.77
N TYR A 228 5.91 -15.31 7.63
CA TYR A 228 5.76 -16.74 7.49
C TYR A 228 5.02 -17.01 6.20
N VAL A 229 5.58 -17.84 5.34
CA VAL A 229 4.96 -18.26 4.09
C VAL A 229 4.86 -19.77 4.10
N ASP A 230 3.64 -20.25 4.04
CA ASP A 230 3.32 -21.67 3.90
C ASP A 230 2.77 -21.92 2.48
N PHE A 231 3.33 -22.93 1.83
CA PHE A 231 2.84 -23.46 0.56
C PHE A 231 2.21 -24.82 0.84
N ILE A 232 0.88 -24.87 0.92
CA ILE A 232 0.15 -26.12 1.12
C ILE A 232 -0.02 -26.82 -0.23
N ASP A 233 0.48 -28.05 -0.26
CA ASP A 233 0.67 -28.88 -1.45
C ASP A 233 -0.54 -29.79 -1.74
N GLY A 234 -1.10 -29.65 -2.95
CA GLY A 234 -2.00 -30.61 -3.59
C GLY A 234 -1.39 -31.24 -4.87
N SER A 235 -0.09 -31.10 -5.10
CA SER A 235 0.58 -31.59 -6.32
C SER A 235 0.54 -33.12 -6.44
N PRO A 236 0.61 -33.66 -7.67
CA PRO A 236 0.57 -35.10 -7.90
C PRO A 236 1.66 -35.83 -7.09
N PRO A 237 1.40 -37.04 -6.56
CA PRO A 237 2.27 -37.77 -5.62
C PRO A 237 3.70 -38.09 -6.11
N ASP A 238 4.05 -37.74 -7.35
CA ASP A 238 5.13 -38.34 -8.11
C ASP A 238 6.35 -37.42 -8.31
N GLN A 239 6.32 -36.16 -7.85
CA GLN A 239 7.42 -35.22 -8.06
C GLN A 239 8.16 -34.86 -6.76
N GLN A 240 9.35 -35.46 -6.62
CA GLN A 240 10.36 -35.20 -5.57
C GLN A 240 10.77 -33.71 -5.41
N VAL A 241 10.31 -32.82 -6.30
CA VAL A 241 10.59 -31.37 -6.29
C VAL A 241 9.59 -30.59 -5.41
N SER A 242 8.40 -31.14 -5.14
CA SER A 242 7.36 -30.44 -4.36
C SER A 242 7.65 -30.38 -2.85
N ALA A 243 8.35 -31.39 -2.32
CA ALA A 243 8.67 -31.47 -0.89
C ALA A 243 9.70 -30.43 -0.41
N GLN A 244 10.38 -29.73 -1.32
CA GLN A 244 11.53 -28.85 -1.02
C GLN A 244 11.18 -27.36 -0.88
N ASN A 245 9.89 -26.98 -0.85
CA ASN A 245 9.47 -25.56 -0.74
C ASN A 245 8.52 -25.30 0.45
N ARG A 246 8.54 -26.15 1.47
CA ARG A 246 7.64 -26.02 2.63
C ARG A 246 8.21 -25.06 3.66
N ASP A 247 7.34 -24.24 4.23
CA ASP A 247 7.55 -23.35 5.38
C ASP A 247 8.78 -22.43 5.32
N ARG A 248 8.55 -21.17 4.93
CA ARG A 248 9.58 -20.12 5.01
C ARG A 248 9.28 -19.17 6.16
N VAL A 249 10.26 -18.93 7.01
CA VAL A 249 10.21 -17.91 8.05
C VAL A 249 11.23 -16.85 7.71
N GLY A 250 10.76 -15.65 7.39
CA GLY A 250 11.60 -14.55 6.98
C GLY A 250 11.46 -13.31 7.81
N GLN A 251 12.40 -12.41 7.58
CA GLN A 251 12.43 -11.08 8.13
C GLN A 251 12.44 -10.07 7.00
N ARG A 252 11.62 -9.03 7.16
CA ARG A 252 11.53 -7.93 6.22
C ARG A 252 11.73 -6.63 6.95
N ALA A 253 12.56 -5.76 6.38
CA ALA A 253 12.69 -4.39 6.82
C ALA A 253 12.23 -3.48 5.69
N LEU A 254 11.21 -2.66 5.94
CA LEU A 254 10.68 -1.69 5.00
C LEU A 254 10.95 -0.29 5.51
N ALA A 255 11.51 0.55 4.66
CA ALA A 255 11.55 1.99 4.83
C ALA A 255 10.70 2.63 3.75
N SER A 256 9.80 3.53 4.13
CA SER A 256 8.93 4.27 3.23
C SER A 256 9.04 5.76 3.48
N LEU A 257 9.21 6.54 2.43
CA LEU A 257 9.16 8.00 2.47
C LEU A 257 7.92 8.43 1.70
N ILE A 258 6.98 9.06 2.39
CA ILE A 258 5.74 9.57 1.81
C ILE A 258 5.80 11.09 1.84
N PHE A 259 5.45 11.72 0.73
CA PHE A 259 5.29 13.17 0.66
C PHE A 259 3.95 13.58 0.05
N ASN A 260 3.39 14.69 0.54
CA ASN A 260 2.16 15.28 0.06
C ASN A 260 2.35 16.79 -0.12
N LEU A 261 2.36 17.25 -1.36
CA LEU A 261 2.53 18.66 -1.74
C LEU A 261 1.20 19.29 -2.23
N GLY A 262 0.07 18.65 -1.95
CA GLY A 262 -1.28 19.07 -2.37
C GLY A 262 -1.60 18.68 -3.80
N TRP A 263 -0.82 19.18 -4.77
CA TRP A 263 -0.98 18.85 -6.19
C TRP A 263 -0.18 17.60 -6.62
N LEU A 264 0.77 17.18 -5.78
CA LEU A 264 1.67 16.05 -6.02
C LEU A 264 1.78 15.22 -4.74
N ASP A 265 1.45 13.94 -4.84
CA ASP A 265 1.69 12.95 -3.80
C ASP A 265 2.74 11.97 -4.29
N GLY A 266 3.56 11.47 -3.39
CA GLY A 266 4.50 10.41 -3.74
C GLY A 266 4.94 9.55 -2.58
N ARG A 267 5.41 8.37 -2.94
CA ARG A 267 5.88 7.33 -2.04
C ARG A 267 7.13 6.69 -2.62
N LEU A 268 8.19 6.62 -1.83
CA LEU A 268 9.40 5.87 -2.12
C LEU A 268 9.52 4.77 -1.07
N GLU A 269 9.85 3.57 -1.49
CA GLU A 269 9.98 2.40 -0.62
C GLU A 269 11.28 1.67 -0.89
N ALA A 270 11.91 1.23 0.19
CA ALA A 270 13.01 0.29 0.17
C ALA A 270 12.69 -0.85 1.11
N MET A 271 12.70 -2.07 0.58
CA MET A 271 12.46 -3.29 1.33
C MET A 271 13.71 -4.15 1.28
N PHE A 272 14.09 -4.71 2.42
CA PHE A 272 15.07 -5.78 2.55
C PHE A 272 14.34 -7.04 2.97
N ILE A 273 14.75 -8.17 2.40
CA ILE A 273 14.20 -9.49 2.68
C ILE A 273 15.36 -10.41 3.07
N ASN A 274 15.15 -11.14 4.14
CA ASN A 274 15.95 -12.30 4.52
C ASN A 274 14.99 -13.40 4.94
N ASP A 275 14.66 -14.29 4.01
CA ASP A 275 13.83 -15.46 4.27
C ASP A 275 14.76 -16.65 4.54
N ASP A 276 14.60 -17.26 5.70
CA ASP A 276 15.26 -18.51 6.10
C ASP A 276 14.23 -19.63 5.99
N ALA A 277 14.62 -20.78 5.44
CA ALA A 277 13.71 -21.89 5.26
C ALA A 277 14.02 -22.98 6.29
N ASP A 278 13.00 -23.46 7.02
CA ASP A 278 13.18 -24.61 7.92
C ASP A 278 13.20 -25.91 7.07
N GLY A 279 14.39 -26.41 6.73
CA GLY A 279 14.58 -27.69 5.99
C GLY A 279 15.49 -27.58 4.75
N ASP A 280 15.38 -28.51 3.80
CA ASP A 280 16.14 -28.53 2.52
C ASP A 280 15.70 -27.44 1.50
N ALA A 281 15.08 -26.36 2.00
CA ALA A 281 14.41 -25.34 1.20
C ALA A 281 15.26 -24.06 1.04
N PHE A 282 14.90 -23.24 0.06
CA PHE A 282 15.70 -22.09 -0.39
C PHE A 282 15.71 -20.93 0.61
N ASP A 283 16.89 -20.57 1.11
CA ASP A 283 17.14 -19.21 1.64
C ASP A 283 16.87 -18.19 0.53
N ALA A 284 16.25 -17.07 0.88
CA ALA A 284 16.10 -15.95 -0.05
C ALA A 284 16.58 -14.65 0.58
N LEU A 285 17.63 -14.09 0.00
CA LEU A 285 18.15 -12.77 0.34
C LEU A 285 17.83 -11.80 -0.78
N GLY A 286 17.43 -10.59 -0.43
CA GLY A 286 17.18 -9.60 -1.46
C GLY A 286 16.54 -8.34 -0.97
N GLY A 287 15.93 -7.63 -1.90
CA GLY A 287 15.23 -6.41 -1.60
C GLY A 287 14.43 -5.90 -2.78
N ALA A 288 13.66 -4.85 -2.52
CA ALA A 288 12.95 -4.12 -3.53
C ALA A 288 13.10 -2.63 -3.30
N LEU A 289 13.17 -1.88 -4.39
CA LEU A 289 13.00 -0.44 -4.42
C LEU A 289 11.74 -0.16 -5.23
N ALA A 290 10.87 0.70 -4.72
CA ALA A 290 9.68 1.14 -5.44
C ALA A 290 9.47 2.63 -5.26
N ALA A 291 9.06 3.32 -6.31
CA ALA A 291 8.64 4.71 -6.26
C ALA A 291 7.32 4.84 -6.99
N HIS A 292 6.40 5.62 -6.42
CA HIS A 292 5.11 5.95 -7.02
C HIS A 292 4.83 7.44 -6.81
N VAL A 293 4.28 8.09 -7.82
CA VAL A 293 3.93 9.50 -7.80
C VAL A 293 2.57 9.71 -8.44
N GLU A 294 1.73 10.51 -7.80
CA GLU A 294 0.43 10.92 -8.31
C GLU A 294 0.37 12.45 -8.40
N ALA A 295 0.00 12.97 -9.57
CA ALA A 295 -0.21 14.39 -9.82
C ALA A 295 -1.69 14.66 -10.09
N ARG A 296 -2.21 15.75 -9.52
CA ARG A 296 -3.59 16.22 -9.71
C ARG A 296 -3.56 17.55 -10.46
N PRO A 297 -3.45 17.55 -11.81
CA PRO A 297 -3.46 18.78 -12.60
C PRO A 297 -4.81 19.51 -12.56
N GLY A 298 -5.89 18.84 -12.13
CA GLY A 298 -7.21 19.41 -11.90
C GLY A 298 -8.06 18.50 -11.01
N ASP A 299 -9.30 18.88 -10.75
CA ASP A 299 -10.15 18.16 -9.79
C ASP A 299 -10.63 16.78 -10.26
N ASP A 300 -10.68 16.57 -11.57
CA ASP A 300 -11.27 15.38 -12.19
C ASP A 300 -10.25 14.41 -12.79
N ILE A 301 -8.98 14.80 -12.89
CA ILE A 301 -7.93 13.99 -13.49
C ILE A 301 -6.79 13.82 -12.50
N THR A 302 -6.44 12.57 -12.23
CA THR A 302 -5.19 12.21 -11.53
C THR A 302 -4.31 11.43 -12.49
N LEU A 303 -3.08 11.88 -12.68
CA LEU A 303 -2.05 11.17 -13.44
C LEU A 303 -1.13 10.48 -12.46
N PHE A 304 -0.68 9.27 -12.76
CA PHE A 304 0.25 8.56 -11.91
C PHE A 304 1.29 7.79 -12.68
N THR A 305 2.44 7.60 -12.04
CA THR A 305 3.53 6.78 -12.56
C THR A 305 4.31 6.19 -11.41
N GLY A 306 4.88 5.02 -11.64
CA GLY A 306 5.69 4.34 -10.68
C GLY A 306 6.73 3.45 -11.35
N ALA A 307 7.73 3.08 -10.58
CA ALA A 307 8.73 2.12 -10.98
C ALA A 307 9.12 1.27 -9.77
N SER A 308 9.35 -0.02 -10.01
CA SER A 308 9.90 -0.90 -9.00
C SER A 308 11.00 -1.78 -9.58
N ALA A 309 11.97 -2.10 -8.72
CA ALA A 309 13.04 -3.04 -8.99
C ALA A 309 13.14 -3.98 -7.79
N THR A 310 12.99 -5.28 -8.03
CA THR A 310 13.14 -6.33 -7.03
C THR A 310 14.33 -7.19 -7.41
N LEU A 311 15.29 -7.31 -6.50
CA LEU A 311 16.42 -8.21 -6.62
C LEU A 311 16.26 -9.32 -5.58
N ARG A 312 16.31 -10.57 -6.02
CA ARG A 312 16.30 -11.73 -5.11
C ARG A 312 17.40 -12.69 -5.50
N GLU A 313 18.12 -13.14 -4.51
CA GLU A 313 19.05 -14.24 -4.58
C GLU A 313 18.46 -15.42 -3.82
N PHE A 314 18.43 -16.57 -4.47
CA PHE A 314 18.00 -17.83 -3.88
C PHE A 314 19.23 -18.68 -3.56
N GLY A 315 19.25 -19.25 -2.36
CA GLY A 315 20.24 -20.21 -1.91
C GLY A 315 20.16 -21.57 -2.63
N PRO A 316 21.13 -22.47 -2.37
CA PRO A 316 21.19 -23.79 -2.99
C PRO A 316 19.98 -24.68 -2.65
N VAL A 317 19.61 -25.56 -3.58
CA VAL A 317 18.64 -26.64 -3.35
C VAL A 317 19.34 -27.82 -2.67
N GLY A 318 18.92 -28.18 -1.45
CA GLY A 318 19.46 -29.36 -0.75
C GLY A 318 20.95 -29.28 -0.42
N ASP A 319 21.53 -30.44 -0.08
CA ASP A 319 22.88 -30.56 0.45
C ASP A 319 23.92 -29.93 -0.49
N SER A 320 24.42 -28.75 -0.11
CA SER A 320 25.30 -27.87 -0.91
C SER A 320 26.56 -28.55 -1.47
N ALA A 321 26.93 -29.71 -0.92
CA ALA A 321 28.01 -30.57 -1.38
C ALA A 321 27.76 -31.20 -2.77
N VAL A 322 26.51 -31.29 -3.26
CA VAL A 322 26.16 -32.02 -4.49
C VAL A 322 26.06 -31.13 -5.74
N ILE A 323 25.66 -29.86 -5.61
CA ILE A 323 25.25 -29.02 -6.77
C ILE A 323 26.27 -27.92 -7.14
N GLY A 324 27.20 -27.57 -6.24
CA GLY A 324 28.24 -26.58 -6.50
C GLY A 324 27.72 -25.18 -6.85
N ALA A 325 28.54 -24.35 -7.52
CA ALA A 325 28.24 -22.93 -7.81
C ALA A 325 27.05 -22.67 -8.76
N ALA A 326 26.38 -23.71 -9.25
CA ALA A 326 25.16 -23.62 -10.07
C ALA A 326 23.87 -23.54 -9.23
N ALA A 327 23.99 -23.59 -7.91
CA ALA A 327 22.88 -23.72 -6.98
C ALA A 327 22.27 -22.37 -6.55
N THR A 328 22.95 -21.24 -6.79
CA THR A 328 22.40 -19.91 -6.52
C THR A 328 21.74 -19.30 -7.75
N ARG A 329 20.58 -18.67 -7.56
CA ARG A 329 19.85 -17.96 -8.63
C ARG A 329 19.63 -16.52 -8.22
N THR A 330 20.07 -15.59 -9.06
CA THR A 330 19.68 -14.18 -8.95
C THR A 330 18.55 -13.88 -9.93
N GLU A 331 17.51 -13.23 -9.45
CA GLU A 331 16.39 -12.72 -10.24
C GLU A 331 16.29 -11.21 -10.05
N LEU A 332 16.29 -10.49 -11.18
CA LEU A 332 15.97 -9.06 -11.22
C LEU A 332 14.63 -8.89 -11.92
N ARG A 333 13.65 -8.37 -11.18
CA ARG A 333 12.36 -7.98 -11.74
C ARG A 333 12.25 -6.47 -11.71
N THR A 334 11.97 -5.87 -12.86
CA THR A 334 11.69 -4.45 -13.00
C THR A 334 10.27 -4.26 -13.48
N ALA A 335 9.58 -3.27 -12.95
CA ALA A 335 8.28 -2.86 -13.45
C ALA A 335 8.22 -1.33 -13.54
N VAL A 336 7.54 -0.83 -14.56
CA VAL A 336 7.26 0.59 -14.75
C VAL A 336 5.78 0.72 -15.06
N GLU A 337 5.11 1.64 -14.37
CA GLU A 337 3.69 1.92 -14.56
C GLU A 337 3.47 3.37 -14.95
N LEU A 338 2.48 3.56 -15.80
CA LEU A 338 1.95 4.84 -16.23
C LEU A 338 0.43 4.72 -16.24
N GLY A 339 -0.26 5.72 -15.71
CA GLY A 339 -1.72 5.65 -15.69
C GLY A 339 -2.41 6.98 -15.42
N ALA A 340 -3.73 6.92 -15.56
CA ALA A 340 -4.63 8.04 -15.32
C ALA A 340 -5.92 7.54 -14.65
N ARG A 341 -6.44 8.35 -13.73
CA ARG A 341 -7.79 8.23 -13.21
C ARG A 341 -8.60 9.46 -13.65
N VAL A 342 -9.78 9.21 -14.20
CA VAL A 342 -10.70 10.26 -14.64
C VAL A 342 -12.01 10.08 -13.90
N ARG A 343 -12.43 11.10 -13.14
CA ARG A 343 -13.71 11.08 -12.44
C ARG A 343 -14.86 11.12 -13.45
N LEU A 344 -15.72 10.11 -13.40
CA LEU A 344 -16.92 10.03 -14.25
C LEU A 344 -18.17 10.53 -13.52
N ALA A 345 -18.26 10.26 -12.22
CA ALA A 345 -19.36 10.65 -11.35
C ALA A 345 -18.83 10.76 -9.91
N PRO A 346 -19.62 11.30 -8.95
CA PRO A 346 -19.27 11.17 -7.54
C PRO A 346 -18.99 9.70 -7.21
N HIS A 347 -17.84 9.43 -6.59
CA HIS A 347 -17.39 8.10 -6.21
C HIS A 347 -16.98 7.17 -7.35
N VAL A 348 -17.14 7.51 -8.64
CA VAL A 348 -16.85 6.63 -9.78
C VAL A 348 -15.75 7.21 -10.67
N GLU A 349 -14.74 6.40 -10.95
CA GLU A 349 -13.56 6.76 -11.74
C GLU A 349 -13.31 5.74 -12.87
N LEU A 350 -12.93 6.23 -14.03
CA LEU A 350 -12.28 5.44 -15.07
C LEU A 350 -10.80 5.36 -14.75
N VAL A 351 -10.23 4.15 -14.75
CA VAL A 351 -8.81 3.91 -14.52
C VAL A 351 -8.19 3.33 -15.78
N LEU A 352 -7.10 3.95 -16.23
CA LEU A 352 -6.28 3.53 -17.36
C LEU A 352 -4.86 3.32 -16.86
N GLU A 353 -4.30 2.14 -17.10
CA GLU A 353 -2.96 1.74 -16.63
C GLU A 353 -2.21 1.02 -17.75
N ASP A 354 -0.96 1.38 -17.96
CA ASP A 354 -0.01 0.65 -18.79
C ASP A 354 1.17 0.25 -17.90
N VAL A 355 1.38 -1.05 -17.76
CA VAL A 355 2.42 -1.62 -16.91
C VAL A 355 3.36 -2.43 -17.77
N TYR A 356 4.62 -2.00 -17.81
CA TYR A 356 5.72 -2.77 -18.37
C TYR A 356 6.39 -3.56 -17.26
N VAL A 357 6.56 -4.87 -17.45
CA VAL A 357 7.28 -5.76 -16.55
C VAL A 357 8.39 -6.44 -17.32
N ASN A 358 9.60 -6.41 -16.79
CA ASN A 358 10.71 -7.19 -17.29
C ASN A 358 11.32 -7.99 -16.15
N THR A 359 11.30 -9.31 -16.31
CA THR A 359 11.90 -10.24 -15.38
C THR A 359 13.10 -10.86 -16.06
N ASP A 360 14.29 -10.60 -15.54
CA ASP A 360 15.51 -11.27 -15.93
C ASP A 360 15.84 -12.35 -14.89
N ALA A 361 15.55 -13.59 -15.27
CA ALA A 361 15.81 -14.77 -14.46
C ALA A 361 16.63 -15.75 -15.30
N ARG A 362 17.94 -15.85 -15.03
CA ARG A 362 18.92 -16.76 -15.68
C ARG A 362 18.98 -16.64 -17.23
N ALA A 363 20.09 -17.11 -17.81
CA ALA A 363 20.19 -17.28 -19.27
C ALA A 363 19.06 -18.20 -19.78
N GLY A 364 18.08 -17.62 -20.49
CA GLY A 364 17.01 -18.34 -21.18
C GLY A 364 15.62 -18.35 -20.52
N HIS A 365 15.43 -17.78 -19.33
CA HIS A 365 14.11 -17.74 -18.64
C HIS A 365 13.61 -16.32 -18.30
N GLY A 366 14.19 -15.30 -18.94
CA GLY A 366 13.65 -13.95 -18.88
C GLY A 366 12.33 -13.82 -19.65
N TYR A 367 11.42 -13.02 -19.14
CA TYR A 367 10.20 -12.65 -19.86
C TYR A 367 9.91 -11.16 -19.70
N THR A 368 9.42 -10.58 -20.77
CA THR A 368 8.93 -9.21 -20.81
C THR A 368 7.45 -9.24 -21.07
N GLU A 369 6.70 -8.43 -20.34
CA GLU A 369 5.26 -8.31 -20.45
C GLU A 369 4.88 -6.83 -20.46
N ASN A 370 3.95 -6.47 -21.33
CA ASN A 370 3.24 -5.21 -21.25
C ASN A 370 1.76 -5.52 -20.99
N VAL A 371 1.20 -4.86 -19.99
CA VAL A 371 -0.19 -5.01 -19.55
C VAL A 371 -0.88 -3.67 -19.65
N LEU A 372 -1.78 -3.53 -20.63
CA LEU A 372 -2.69 -2.40 -20.73
C LEU A 372 -4.00 -2.76 -20.02
N SER A 373 -4.32 -2.06 -18.94
CA SER A 373 -5.56 -2.23 -18.17
C SER A 373 -6.48 -1.05 -18.35
N VAL A 374 -7.76 -1.35 -18.59
CA VAL A 374 -8.85 -0.39 -18.55
C VAL A 374 -9.86 -0.89 -17.52
N GLY A 375 -10.24 -0.03 -16.58
CA GLY A 375 -11.19 -0.41 -15.54
C GLY A 375 -12.08 0.72 -15.08
N VAL A 376 -13.16 0.34 -14.42
CA VAL A 376 -14.04 1.26 -13.69
C VAL A 376 -13.90 0.94 -12.21
N GLU A 377 -13.73 1.99 -11.43
CA GLU A 377 -13.55 1.92 -9.99
C GLU A 377 -14.59 2.77 -9.29
N SER A 378 -15.11 2.28 -8.17
CA SER A 378 -15.98 3.04 -7.29
C SER A 378 -15.45 3.04 -5.86
N ARG A 379 -15.49 4.19 -5.18
CA ARG A 379 -14.96 4.40 -3.82
C ARG A 379 -15.98 5.10 -2.92
N TRP A 380 -16.35 4.48 -1.80
CA TRP A 380 -17.29 5.02 -0.81
C TRP A 380 -16.63 5.28 0.53
#